data_AF-A0A832ET91-F1
#
_entry.id   AF-A0A832ET91-F1
#
_cell.length_a   1.000
_cell.length_b   1.000
_cell.length_c   1.000
_cell.angle_alpha   90.00
_cell.angle_beta   90.00
_cell.angle_gamma   90.00
#
_symmetry.space_group_name_H-M   'P 1'
#
loop_
_entity.id
_entity.type
_entity.pdbx_description
1 polymer ?
#
loop_
_entity_poly.entity_id
_entity_poly.type
_entity_poly.pdbx_seq_one_letter_code
_entity_poly.pdbx_strand_id
1 'polypeptide(L)'
;MFGCKGFYYPLVTPLYYGRAMQAPDVCGYCRIFSDHCNYYPGQIEEYQILALRRLLRHAQNHSPYYRRLFAEYGFDPERVYSQNDLKTLPILTKETINEHREEMLADDCDMMARHETCTGGTSGAKMRFYRDNVCRSKRLALEWRSNRWTGARPHGKVAAIWPVTDDFVPRRSWKKRLADFFVTHSLTLNAGGTLDEATLWRFT
;
A
#
# COMPACT_ATOMS: atom_id res chain seq x y z
N MET A 1 0.78 -3.88 21.59
CA MET A 1 -0.53 -4.10 20.92
C MET A 1 -0.81 -2.95 19.96
N PHE A 2 -1.09 -3.26 18.68
CA PHE A 2 -1.87 -2.34 17.85
C PHE A 2 -3.08 -1.92 18.67
N GLY A 3 -3.47 -0.65 18.61
CA GLY A 3 -4.55 -0.10 19.44
C GLY A 3 -5.93 -0.70 19.16
N CYS A 4 -6.02 -1.90 18.56
CA CYS A 4 -7.22 -2.69 18.30
C CYS A 4 -7.82 -3.30 19.57
N LYS A 5 -7.80 -2.59 20.69
CA LYS A 5 -8.50 -2.98 21.91
C LYS A 5 -9.39 -1.82 22.34
N GLY A 6 -10.69 -2.05 22.22
CA GLY A 6 -11.76 -1.12 22.55
C GLY A 6 -13.00 -1.41 21.70
N PHE A 7 -14.19 -1.15 22.25
CA PHE A 7 -15.50 -1.31 21.58
C PHE A 7 -15.59 -0.55 20.24
N TYR A 8 -14.75 0.46 20.08
CA TYR A 8 -14.62 1.32 18.91
C TYR A 8 -14.06 0.61 17.65
N TYR A 9 -13.07 -0.28 17.81
CA TYR A 9 -12.39 -0.95 16.69
C TYR A 9 -13.27 -1.92 15.87
N PRO A 10 -14.12 -2.78 16.46
CA PRO A 10 -14.94 -3.70 15.68
C PRO A 10 -15.99 -3.01 14.80
N LEU A 11 -16.34 -1.74 15.08
CA LEU A 11 -17.21 -0.94 14.21
C LEU A 11 -16.42 -0.19 13.14
N VAL A 12 -15.29 0.41 13.53
CA VAL A 12 -14.48 1.26 12.63
C VAL A 12 -13.69 0.44 11.61
N THR A 13 -13.21 -0.74 11.97
CA THR A 13 -12.47 -1.58 11.03
C THR A 13 -13.29 -2.02 9.81
N PRO A 14 -14.47 -2.65 9.94
CA PRO A 14 -15.26 -3.03 8.77
C PRO A 14 -15.85 -1.82 8.02
N LEU A 15 -16.29 -0.77 8.74
CA LEU A 15 -16.96 0.37 8.11
C LEU A 15 -16.00 1.38 7.49
N TYR A 16 -15.01 1.84 8.24
CA TYR A 16 -14.06 2.82 7.73
C TYR A 16 -12.96 2.14 6.92
N TYR A 17 -12.22 1.20 7.51
CA TYR A 17 -11.11 0.56 6.79
C TYR A 17 -11.61 -0.36 5.66
N GLY A 18 -12.64 -1.17 5.91
CA GLY A 18 -13.24 -2.04 4.90
C GLY A 18 -13.95 -1.29 3.77
N ARG A 19 -14.96 -0.45 4.07
CA ARG A 19 -15.74 0.22 3.02
C ARG A 19 -15.12 1.53 2.50
N ALA A 20 -14.68 2.43 3.38
CA ALA A 20 -14.22 3.75 2.95
C ALA A 20 -12.78 3.73 2.40
N MET A 21 -11.89 2.97 3.03
CA MET A 21 -10.48 2.85 2.61
C MET A 21 -10.20 1.66 1.70
N GLN A 22 -11.16 0.73 1.56
CA GLN A 22 -11.02 -0.51 0.78
C GLN A 22 -9.82 -1.35 1.24
N ALA A 23 -9.59 -1.37 2.54
CA ALA A 23 -8.49 -2.01 3.25
C ALA A 23 -9.02 -2.90 4.40
N PRO A 24 -9.81 -3.94 4.08
CA PRO A 24 -10.57 -4.70 5.09
C PRO A 24 -9.73 -5.45 6.11
N ASP A 25 -8.48 -5.81 5.77
CA ASP A 25 -7.63 -6.65 6.62
C ASP A 25 -6.40 -5.92 7.19
N VAL A 26 -6.48 -4.59 7.32
CA VAL A 26 -5.35 -3.79 7.86
C VAL A 26 -4.90 -4.29 9.24
N CYS A 27 -5.82 -4.73 10.10
CA CYS A 27 -5.49 -5.23 11.44
C CYS A 27 -4.74 -6.58 11.41
N GLY A 28 -5.10 -7.48 10.48
CA GLY A 28 -4.41 -8.76 10.30
C GLY A 28 -2.97 -8.54 9.85
N TYR A 29 -2.77 -7.72 8.81
CA TYR A 29 -1.44 -7.36 8.32
C TYR A 29 -0.59 -6.60 9.35
N CYS A 30 -1.21 -5.75 10.16
CA CYS A 30 -0.51 -5.10 11.28
C CYS A 30 0.13 -6.15 12.19
N ARG A 31 -0.63 -7.15 12.64
CA ARG A 31 -0.12 -8.23 13.50
C ARG A 31 1.08 -8.94 12.87
N ILE A 32 0.93 -9.40 11.63
CA ILE A 32 1.99 -10.06 10.85
C ILE A 32 3.25 -9.18 10.80
N PHE A 33 3.12 -7.91 10.42
CA PHE A 33 4.28 -7.03 10.25
C PHE A 33 4.94 -6.60 11.55
N SER A 34 4.23 -6.65 12.69
CA SER A 34 4.85 -6.50 14.01
C SER A 34 5.66 -7.72 14.39
N ASP A 35 5.18 -8.92 14.08
CA ASP A 35 5.91 -10.14 14.40
C ASP A 35 7.25 -10.19 13.65
N HIS A 36 7.27 -9.69 12.41
CA HIS A 36 8.49 -9.53 11.62
C HIS A 36 9.54 -8.61 12.28
N CYS A 37 9.16 -7.70 13.18
CA CYS A 37 10.13 -6.85 13.89
C CYS A 37 10.97 -7.64 14.90
N ASN A 38 10.56 -8.86 15.25
CA ASN A 38 11.28 -9.73 16.18
C ASN A 38 12.14 -10.79 15.47
N TYR A 39 12.20 -10.77 14.14
CA TYR A 39 12.99 -11.73 13.39
C TYR A 39 14.48 -11.41 13.47
N TYR A 40 15.31 -12.43 13.66
CA TYR A 40 16.76 -12.30 13.48
C TYR A 40 17.13 -12.40 11.99
N PRO A 41 18.33 -11.96 11.56
CA PRO A 41 18.70 -11.89 10.14
C PRO A 41 18.41 -13.16 9.33
N GLY A 42 18.76 -14.34 9.84
CA GLY A 42 18.48 -15.62 9.17
C GLY A 42 16.98 -15.90 8.94
N GLN A 43 16.11 -15.53 9.89
CA GLN A 43 14.65 -15.64 9.70
C GLN A 43 14.13 -14.68 8.63
N ILE A 44 14.73 -13.49 8.53
CA ILE A 44 14.37 -12.51 7.50
C ILE A 44 14.72 -13.06 6.12
N GLU A 45 15.92 -13.62 5.96
CA GLU A 45 16.36 -14.22 4.70
C GLU A 45 15.46 -15.39 4.27
N GLU A 46 15.19 -16.33 5.18
CA GLU A 46 14.31 -17.46 4.90
C GLU A 46 12.89 -16.99 4.50
N TYR A 47 12.33 -16.05 5.26
CA TYR A 47 11.03 -15.47 4.96
C TYR A 47 11.01 -14.79 3.59
N GLN A 48 12.06 -14.02 3.26
CA GLN A 48 12.17 -13.32 1.97
C GLN A 48 12.21 -14.29 0.80
N ILE A 49 12.99 -15.37 0.89
CA ILE A 49 13.08 -16.37 -0.18
C ILE A 49 11.74 -17.11 -0.34
N LEU A 50 11.11 -17.53 0.76
CA LEU A 50 9.80 -18.18 0.69
C LEU A 50 8.71 -17.25 0.11
N ALA A 51 8.70 -15.99 0.51
CA ALA A 51 7.76 -15.00 -0.02
C ALA A 51 8.03 -14.69 -1.51
N LEU A 52 9.30 -14.61 -1.91
CA LEU A 52 9.72 -14.38 -3.29
C LEU A 52 9.29 -15.53 -4.20
N ARG A 53 9.54 -16.79 -3.82
CA ARG A 53 9.07 -17.97 -4.58
C ARG A 53 7.56 -17.96 -4.78
N ARG A 54 6.79 -17.66 -3.73
CA ARG A 54 5.32 -17.56 -3.83
C ARG A 54 4.89 -16.46 -4.82
N LEU A 55 5.53 -15.29 -4.77
CA LEU A 55 5.25 -14.19 -5.68
C LEU A 55 5.55 -14.57 -7.14
N LEU A 56 6.73 -15.14 -7.39
CA LEU A 56 7.16 -15.55 -8.72
C LEU A 56 6.28 -16.68 -9.28
N ARG A 57 5.93 -17.68 -8.47
CA ARG A 57 5.02 -18.75 -8.86
C ARG A 57 3.65 -18.19 -9.23
N HIS A 58 3.11 -17.28 -8.43
CA HIS A 58 1.85 -16.61 -8.74
C HIS A 58 1.95 -15.80 -10.05
N ALA A 59 3.04 -15.06 -10.26
CA ALA A 59 3.26 -14.32 -11.50
C ALA A 59 3.33 -15.24 -12.73
N GLN A 60 4.06 -16.37 -12.64
CA GLN A 60 4.13 -17.37 -13.70
C GLN A 60 2.75 -17.97 -14.03
N ASN A 61 1.97 -18.26 -13.00
CA ASN A 61 0.67 -18.93 -13.13
C ASN A 61 -0.42 -18.00 -13.63
N HIS A 62 -0.44 -16.74 -13.20
CA HIS A 62 -1.59 -15.86 -13.38
C HIS A 62 -1.33 -14.65 -14.28
N SER A 63 -0.08 -14.29 -14.57
CA SER A 63 0.26 -13.18 -15.47
C SER A 63 0.82 -13.69 -16.81
N PRO A 64 0.11 -13.48 -17.93
CA PRO A 64 0.62 -13.80 -19.26
C PRO A 64 2.00 -13.24 -19.57
N TYR A 65 2.28 -12.00 -19.15
CA TYR A 65 3.58 -11.35 -19.34
C TYR A 65 4.71 -12.14 -18.66
N TYR A 66 4.59 -12.41 -17.35
CA TYR A 66 5.63 -13.10 -16.59
C TYR A 66 5.76 -14.57 -16.99
N ARG A 67 4.67 -15.22 -17.38
CA ARG A 67 4.69 -16.58 -17.93
C ARG A 67 5.58 -16.67 -19.17
N ARG A 68 5.39 -15.75 -20.13
CA ARG A 68 6.23 -15.68 -21.35
C ARG A 68 7.67 -15.32 -21.01
N LEU A 69 7.88 -14.30 -20.17
CA LEU A 69 9.20 -13.87 -19.75
C LEU A 69 10.00 -15.00 -19.13
N PHE A 70 9.40 -15.77 -18.21
CA PHE A 70 10.10 -16.87 -17.56
C PHE A 70 10.40 -18.01 -18.53
N ALA A 71 9.51 -18.31 -19.48
CA ALA A 71 9.76 -19.29 -20.52
C ALA A 71 10.93 -18.89 -21.44
N GLU A 72 10.97 -17.62 -21.86
CA GLU A 72 12.03 -17.08 -22.72
C GLU A 72 13.42 -17.17 -22.08
N TYR A 73 13.50 -16.89 -20.77
CA TYR A 73 14.76 -16.91 -20.02
C TYR A 73 15.05 -18.25 -19.33
N GLY A 74 14.21 -19.28 -19.52
CA GLY A 74 14.34 -20.57 -18.83
C GLY A 74 14.31 -20.46 -17.30
N PHE A 75 13.60 -19.46 -16.79
CA PHE A 75 13.55 -19.12 -15.36
C PHE A 75 12.52 -19.98 -14.62
N ASP A 76 12.96 -20.62 -13.54
CA ASP A 76 12.11 -21.47 -12.70
C ASP A 76 11.99 -20.86 -11.29
N PRO A 77 10.80 -20.39 -10.87
CA PRO A 77 10.54 -19.87 -9.53
C PRO A 77 10.98 -20.81 -8.40
N GLU A 78 10.93 -22.12 -8.58
CA GLU A 78 11.30 -23.09 -7.53
C GLU A 78 12.82 -23.17 -7.31
N ARG A 79 13.61 -22.71 -8.28
CA ARG A 79 15.08 -22.72 -8.23
C ARG A 79 15.68 -21.42 -7.67
N VAL A 80 14.87 -20.53 -7.11
CA VAL A 80 15.34 -19.29 -6.50
C VAL A 80 15.78 -19.55 -5.06
N TYR A 81 17.08 -19.58 -4.80
CA TYR A 81 17.67 -19.75 -3.46
C TYR A 81 18.19 -18.44 -2.88
N SER A 82 18.40 -17.44 -3.73
CA SER A 82 18.88 -16.12 -3.35
C SER A 82 18.28 -15.04 -4.24
N GLN A 83 18.38 -13.78 -3.80
CA GLN A 83 17.99 -12.64 -4.63
C GLN A 83 18.87 -12.50 -5.89
N ASN A 84 20.08 -13.07 -5.89
CA ASN A 84 20.98 -13.04 -7.05
C ASN A 84 20.43 -13.86 -8.22
N ASP A 85 19.59 -14.87 -7.97
CA ASP A 85 19.00 -15.68 -9.03
C ASP A 85 18.06 -14.86 -9.92
N LEU A 86 17.55 -13.72 -9.42
CA LEU A 86 16.72 -12.81 -10.21
C LEU A 86 17.51 -12.06 -11.29
N LYS A 87 18.85 -12.01 -11.20
CA LYS A 87 19.69 -11.25 -12.15
C LYS A 87 19.68 -11.84 -13.56
N THR A 88 19.18 -13.06 -13.74
CA THR A 88 18.99 -13.66 -15.07
C THR A 88 17.81 -13.03 -15.82
N LEU A 89 16.87 -12.40 -15.11
CA LEU A 89 15.73 -11.71 -15.70
C LEU A 89 16.07 -10.26 -16.03
N PRO A 90 15.46 -9.69 -17.08
CA PRO A 90 15.65 -8.28 -17.40
C PRO A 90 15.02 -7.39 -16.32
N ILE A 91 15.61 -6.21 -16.13
CA ILE A 91 15.08 -5.20 -15.21
C ILE A 91 13.76 -4.66 -15.77
N LEU A 92 12.70 -4.69 -14.95
CA LEU A 92 11.40 -4.14 -15.31
C LEU A 92 11.46 -2.60 -15.38
N THR A 93 11.18 -2.04 -16.55
CA THR A 93 11.15 -0.59 -16.77
C THR A 93 9.73 -0.05 -16.75
N LYS A 94 9.61 1.28 -16.64
CA LYS A 94 8.33 1.99 -16.65
C LYS A 94 7.64 1.88 -18.02
N GLU A 95 8.44 1.89 -19.07
CA GLU A 95 8.03 1.75 -20.46
C GLU A 95 7.41 0.36 -20.68
N THR A 96 8.10 -0.70 -20.26
CA THR A 96 7.60 -2.07 -20.32
C THR A 96 6.29 -2.24 -19.55
N ILE A 97 6.16 -1.62 -18.36
CA ILE A 97 4.89 -1.65 -17.61
C ILE A 97 3.77 -1.00 -18.44
N ASN A 98 4.00 0.19 -19.01
CA ASN A 98 2.97 0.89 -19.78
C ASN A 98 2.53 0.11 -21.03
N GLU A 99 3.48 -0.53 -21.72
CA GLU A 99 3.25 -1.35 -22.91
C GLU A 99 2.51 -2.65 -22.60
N HIS A 100 2.89 -3.34 -21.52
CA HIS A 100 2.40 -4.69 -21.20
C HIS A 100 1.45 -4.77 -20.01
N ARG A 101 0.94 -3.64 -19.50
CA ARG A 101 0.11 -3.58 -18.26
C ARG A 101 -1.04 -4.58 -18.24
N GLU A 102 -1.70 -4.81 -19.38
CA GLU A 102 -2.88 -5.68 -19.48
C GLU A 102 -2.47 -7.16 -19.35
N GLU A 103 -1.30 -7.52 -19.89
CA GLU A 103 -0.71 -8.85 -19.79
C GLU A 103 -0.04 -9.10 -18.44
N MET A 104 0.32 -8.03 -17.71
CA MET A 104 0.84 -8.10 -16.35
C MET A 104 -0.23 -8.34 -15.30
N LEU A 105 -1.51 -8.21 -15.66
CA LEU A 105 -2.61 -8.47 -14.74
C LEU A 105 -2.73 -9.97 -14.47
N ALA A 106 -2.82 -10.29 -13.18
CA ALA A 106 -3.14 -11.64 -12.72
C ALA A 106 -4.61 -11.96 -13.04
N ASP A 107 -4.89 -13.15 -13.58
CA ASP A 107 -6.24 -13.59 -13.92
C ASP A 107 -7.09 -14.05 -12.72
N ASP A 108 -6.47 -14.28 -11.57
CA ASP A 108 -7.13 -14.68 -10.31
C ASP A 108 -7.48 -13.50 -9.40
N CYS A 109 -7.32 -12.26 -9.86
CA CYS A 109 -7.66 -11.08 -9.07
C CYS A 109 -9.13 -10.66 -9.24
N ASP A 110 -9.77 -10.32 -8.12
CA ASP A 110 -11.12 -9.77 -8.11
C ASP A 110 -11.17 -8.41 -8.82
N MET A 111 -11.85 -8.37 -9.97
CA MET A 111 -12.02 -7.15 -10.78
C MET A 111 -12.73 -6.03 -10.01
N MET A 112 -13.63 -6.35 -9.07
CA MET A 112 -14.36 -5.36 -8.26
C MET A 112 -13.49 -4.79 -7.12
N ALA A 113 -12.43 -5.51 -6.75
CA ALA A 113 -11.45 -5.06 -5.77
C ALA A 113 -10.26 -4.32 -6.42
N ARG A 114 -10.27 -4.14 -7.75
CA ARG A 114 -9.17 -3.53 -8.52
C ARG A 114 -9.36 -2.03 -8.65
N HIS A 115 -8.33 -1.28 -8.29
CA HIS A 115 -8.29 0.18 -8.35
C HIS A 115 -7.19 0.64 -9.27
N GLU A 116 -7.55 1.31 -10.35
CA GLU A 116 -6.56 1.98 -11.20
C GLU A 116 -5.93 3.16 -10.45
N THR A 117 -4.62 3.31 -10.60
CA THR A 117 -3.86 4.41 -10.04
C THR A 117 -2.78 4.81 -11.05
N CYS A 118 -2.28 6.03 -10.94
CA CYS A 118 -1.15 6.49 -11.73
C CYS A 118 -0.05 7.06 -10.83
N THR A 119 1.19 7.04 -11.33
CA THR A 119 2.26 7.80 -10.70
C THR A 119 2.11 9.29 -11.02
N GLY A 120 2.38 10.15 -10.04
CA GLY A 120 2.56 11.58 -10.27
C GLY A 120 3.86 11.86 -11.01
N GLY A 121 3.89 12.92 -11.81
CA GLY A 121 5.10 13.36 -12.52
C GLY A 121 4.83 14.63 -13.31
N THR A 122 5.63 15.66 -13.05
CA THR A 122 5.59 16.96 -13.73
C THR A 122 6.41 16.99 -15.03
N SER A 123 7.15 15.91 -15.35
CA SER A 123 8.16 15.90 -16.42
C SER A 123 8.21 14.63 -17.28
N GLY A 124 7.20 13.74 -17.25
CA GLY A 124 7.19 12.54 -18.12
C GLY A 124 5.87 11.77 -18.17
N ALA A 125 5.82 10.70 -18.99
CA ALA A 125 4.64 9.85 -19.16
C ALA A 125 4.22 9.19 -17.82
N LYS A 126 2.97 9.34 -17.40
CA LYS A 126 2.46 8.72 -16.17
C LYS A 126 2.45 7.20 -16.30
N MET A 127 2.87 6.48 -15.26
CA MET A 127 2.73 5.01 -15.22
C MET A 127 1.36 4.67 -14.66
N ARG A 128 0.53 3.96 -15.42
CA ARG A 128 -0.78 3.46 -14.97
C ARG A 128 -0.66 2.02 -14.52
N PHE A 129 -1.22 1.71 -13.35
CA PHE A 129 -1.17 0.39 -12.77
C PHE A 129 -2.35 0.17 -11.84
N TYR A 130 -2.56 -1.07 -11.44
CA TYR A 130 -3.69 -1.46 -10.61
C TYR A 130 -3.23 -1.86 -9.21
N ARG A 131 -4.09 -1.61 -8.22
CA ARG A 131 -3.92 -2.08 -6.85
C ARG A 131 -5.21 -2.74 -6.38
N ASP A 132 -5.08 -3.84 -5.65
CA ASP A 132 -6.23 -4.50 -5.02
C ASP A 132 -6.41 -4.08 -3.55
N ASN A 133 -7.50 -4.54 -2.95
CA ASN A 133 -7.81 -4.28 -1.53
C ASN A 133 -6.78 -4.91 -0.58
N VAL A 134 -6.14 -6.02 -0.99
CA VAL A 134 -5.06 -6.67 -0.24
C VAL A 134 -3.83 -5.75 -0.19
N CYS A 135 -3.42 -5.20 -1.33
CA CYS A 135 -2.34 -4.21 -1.44
C CYS A 135 -2.62 -2.98 -0.57
N ARG A 136 -3.85 -2.45 -0.61
CA ARG A 136 -4.27 -1.32 0.24
C ARG A 136 -4.15 -1.65 1.73
N SER A 137 -4.61 -2.83 2.15
CA SER A 137 -4.52 -3.30 3.54
C SER A 137 -3.07 -3.43 4.00
N LYS A 138 -2.22 -4.06 3.20
CA LYS A 138 -0.77 -4.20 3.48
C LYS A 138 -0.08 -2.85 3.56
N ARG A 139 -0.33 -1.96 2.60
CA ARG A 139 0.28 -0.62 2.57
C ARG A 139 -0.05 0.18 3.84
N LEU A 140 -1.32 0.21 4.22
CA LEU A 140 -1.76 0.94 5.42
C LEU A 140 -1.15 0.34 6.70
N ALA A 141 -1.07 -0.99 6.79
CA ALA A 141 -0.45 -1.67 7.92
C ALA A 141 1.07 -1.38 8.02
N LEU A 142 1.78 -1.37 6.89
CA LEU A 142 3.20 -1.01 6.84
C LEU A 142 3.41 0.45 7.25
N GLU A 143 2.59 1.37 6.75
CA GLU A 143 2.63 2.78 7.11
C GLU A 143 2.45 2.96 8.62
N TRP A 144 1.43 2.34 9.22
CA TRP A 144 1.20 2.41 10.66
C TRP A 144 2.34 1.82 11.49
N ARG A 145 2.92 0.72 11.03
CA ARG A 145 4.06 0.11 11.69
C ARG A 145 5.27 1.05 11.65
N SER A 146 5.61 1.59 10.48
CA SER A 146 6.76 2.49 10.31
C SER A 146 6.58 3.79 11.10
N ASN A 147 5.39 4.39 11.05
CA ASN A 147 5.08 5.61 11.80
C ASN A 147 5.16 5.41 13.32
N ARG A 148 4.98 4.19 13.84
CA ARG A 148 5.17 3.93 15.27
C ARG A 148 6.59 4.14 15.76
N TRP A 149 7.59 4.00 14.89
CA TRP A 149 8.98 4.26 15.28
C TRP A 149 9.22 5.74 15.61
N THR A 150 8.37 6.65 15.13
CA THR A 150 8.41 8.08 15.47
C THR A 150 7.47 8.45 16.63
N GLY A 151 6.85 7.46 17.28
CA GLY A 151 5.85 7.66 18.34
C GLY A 151 4.43 7.94 17.83
N ALA A 152 4.24 8.11 16.51
CA ALA A 152 2.91 8.29 15.94
C ALA A 152 2.06 7.02 16.07
N ARG A 153 0.77 7.18 16.36
CA ARG A 153 -0.17 6.07 16.54
C ARG A 153 -1.32 6.18 15.54
N PRO A 154 -1.88 5.06 15.06
CA PRO A 154 -3.13 5.08 14.33
C PRO A 154 -4.20 5.78 15.18
N HIS A 155 -5.03 6.63 14.55
CA HIS A 155 -6.06 7.45 15.22
C HIS A 155 -5.49 8.52 16.17
N GLY A 156 -4.17 8.74 16.16
CA GLY A 156 -3.59 9.94 16.76
C GLY A 156 -3.92 11.17 15.94
N LYS A 157 -3.86 12.33 16.59
CA LYS A 157 -3.92 13.65 15.93
C LYS A 157 -2.78 13.77 14.91
N VAL A 158 -3.10 14.01 13.64
CA VAL A 158 -2.10 14.17 12.56
C VAL A 158 -2.43 15.41 11.71
N ALA A 159 -1.45 16.29 11.54
CA ALA A 159 -1.48 17.33 10.53
C ALA A 159 -0.56 16.93 9.37
N ALA A 160 -1.12 16.78 8.17
CA ALA A 160 -0.41 16.48 6.94
C ALA A 160 -0.27 17.76 6.11
N ILE A 161 0.96 18.23 5.90
CA ILE A 161 1.24 19.36 5.02
C ILE A 161 1.52 18.81 3.62
N TRP A 162 0.70 19.20 2.65
CA TRP A 162 0.72 18.60 1.31
C TRP A 162 0.69 19.67 0.21
N PRO A 163 1.59 19.64 -0.77
CA PRO A 163 1.71 20.68 -1.80
C PRO A 163 0.77 20.51 -3.00
N VAL A 164 0.26 19.31 -3.26
CA VAL A 164 -0.54 19.04 -4.46
C VAL A 164 -1.99 19.45 -4.21
N THR A 165 -2.42 20.52 -4.87
CA THR A 165 -3.78 21.07 -4.79
C THR A 165 -4.86 20.09 -5.25
N ASP A 166 -4.54 19.23 -6.23
CA ASP A 166 -5.49 18.27 -6.82
C ASP A 166 -5.91 17.17 -5.84
N ASP A 167 -5.09 16.90 -4.82
CA ASP A 167 -5.42 15.94 -3.76
C ASP A 167 -6.39 16.54 -2.71
N PHE A 168 -6.69 17.83 -2.79
CA PHE A 168 -7.67 18.49 -1.93
C PHE A 168 -9.06 18.37 -2.56
N VAL A 169 -9.89 17.47 -2.01
CA VAL A 169 -11.29 17.38 -2.42
C VAL A 169 -12.03 18.66 -1.99
N PRO A 170 -12.52 19.50 -2.92
CA PRO A 170 -13.02 20.85 -2.61
C PRO A 170 -14.29 20.87 -1.75
N ARG A 171 -15.02 19.75 -1.68
CA ARG A 171 -16.13 19.53 -0.74
C ARG A 171 -15.88 18.27 0.08
N ARG A 172 -15.44 18.43 1.34
CA ARG A 172 -15.42 17.31 2.29
C ARG A 172 -16.85 16.86 2.56
N SER A 173 -17.22 15.67 2.09
CA SER A 173 -18.47 15.02 2.46
C SER A 173 -18.62 15.02 3.99
N TRP A 174 -19.83 15.23 4.50
CA TRP A 174 -20.10 15.17 5.94
C TRP A 174 -19.66 13.82 6.54
N LYS A 175 -19.74 12.73 5.76
CA LYS A 175 -19.20 11.41 6.13
C LYS A 175 -17.70 11.46 6.38
N LYS A 176 -16.95 12.16 5.51
CA LYS A 176 -15.51 12.38 5.69
C LYS A 176 -15.22 13.28 6.89
N ARG A 177 -16.04 14.30 7.15
CA ARG A 177 -15.89 15.14 8.35
C ARG A 177 -16.09 14.34 9.64
N LEU A 178 -17.09 13.46 9.68
CA LEU A 178 -17.30 12.56 10.80
C LEU A 178 -16.17 11.54 10.93
N ALA A 179 -15.69 10.96 9.83
CA ALA A 179 -14.53 10.07 9.86
C ALA A 179 -13.26 10.80 10.33
N ASP A 180 -13.03 12.03 9.87
CA ASP A 180 -11.90 12.86 10.31
C ASP A 180 -12.02 13.18 11.82
N PHE A 181 -13.24 13.43 12.32
CA PHE A 181 -13.48 13.75 13.73
C PHE A 181 -13.39 12.54 14.66
N PHE A 182 -14.00 11.41 14.28
CA PHE A 182 -14.10 10.23 15.14
C PHE A 182 -12.96 9.24 14.93
N VAL A 183 -12.42 9.12 13.71
CA VAL A 183 -11.52 8.04 13.28
C VAL A 183 -10.10 8.51 13.02
N THR A 184 -9.88 9.32 11.98
CA THR A 184 -8.51 9.59 11.53
C THR A 184 -7.84 10.71 12.29
N HIS A 185 -8.60 11.63 12.90
CA HIS A 185 -8.08 12.84 13.55
C HIS A 185 -7.08 13.60 12.66
N SER A 186 -7.32 13.58 11.34
CA SER A 186 -6.38 14.04 10.32
C SER A 186 -6.78 15.40 9.75
N LEU A 187 -5.83 16.32 9.68
CA LEU A 187 -5.96 17.61 9.01
C LEU A 187 -4.96 17.70 7.86
N THR A 188 -5.44 17.83 6.63
CA THR A 188 -4.57 18.13 5.48
C THR A 188 -4.50 19.63 5.27
N LEU A 189 -3.29 20.19 5.31
CA LEU A 189 -2.95 21.59 5.08
C LEU A 189 -2.28 21.75 3.73
N ASN A 190 -2.67 22.77 2.98
CA ASN A 190 -2.08 23.03 1.67
C ASN A 190 -0.77 23.82 1.83
N ALA A 191 0.33 23.23 1.39
CA ALA A 191 1.65 23.84 1.50
C ALA A 191 1.82 25.09 0.60
N GLY A 192 1.03 25.21 -0.48
CA GLY A 192 1.13 26.27 -1.47
C GLY A 192 0.11 27.42 -1.34
N GLY A 193 -0.80 27.40 -0.36
CA GLY A 193 -1.92 28.36 -0.35
C GLY A 193 -2.35 28.95 0.99
N THR A 194 -2.26 28.25 2.12
CA THR A 194 -2.83 28.71 3.41
C THR A 194 -2.21 27.97 4.60
N LEU A 195 -0.98 28.31 4.94
CA LEU A 195 -0.36 27.94 6.22
C LEU A 195 -0.24 29.21 7.07
N ASP A 196 -1.36 29.63 7.67
CA ASP A 196 -1.40 30.74 8.63
C ASP A 196 -1.49 30.23 10.08
N GLU A 197 -1.09 31.05 11.04
CA GLU A 197 -1.13 30.70 12.47
C GLU A 197 -2.55 30.37 12.94
N ALA A 198 -3.57 31.06 12.41
CA ALA A 198 -4.97 30.84 12.75
C ALA A 198 -5.44 29.42 12.40
N THR A 199 -4.93 28.83 11.32
CA THR A 199 -5.24 27.46 10.90
C THR A 199 -4.55 26.44 11.80
N LEU A 200 -3.33 26.72 12.28
CA LEU A 200 -2.59 25.85 13.19
C LEU A 200 -3.19 25.83 14.62
N TRP A 201 -3.69 26.97 15.12
CA TRP A 201 -4.30 27.08 16.44
C TRP A 201 -5.60 26.31 16.64
N ARG A 202 -6.23 25.79 15.57
CA ARG A 202 -7.43 24.94 15.66
C ARG A 202 -7.16 23.55 16.27
N PHE A 203 -5.94 23.26 16.72
CA PHE A 203 -5.48 21.91 17.08
C PHE A 203 -4.91 21.74 18.49
N THR A 204 -4.61 22.83 19.21
CA THR A 204 -4.39 22.85 20.66
C THR A 204 -5.71 22.70 21.39
#